data_AF-I7AH89-F1
#
_entry.id   AF-I7AH89-F1
#
_cell.length_a   1.000
_cell.length_b   1.000
_cell.length_c   1.000
_cell.angle_alpha   90.00
_cell.angle_beta   90.00
_cell.angle_gamma   90.00
#
_symmetry.space_group_name_H-M   'P 1'
#
loop_
_entity.id
_entity.type
_entity.pdbx_description
1 polymer ?
#
loop_
_entity_poly.entity_id
_entity_poly.type
_entity_poly.pdbx_seq_one_letter_code
_entity_poly.pdbx_strand_id
1 'polypeptide(L)'
;MNPTKLLSTDNPLVYIGFVVSPVIGYIPQILSRDILLSPLISTFFIMSNILKVFHYSFERYSRFLLAQYVFAILLHMFLITINKRPLSTYEARILGNRTTKLLYRKYGVKGSVFGIVCIFVFFINLYGALYGTYEHCGRFSSALEITVNLLQLMLEREERNPENQKREPKRSPKEVYFCWVVGDMIKIWLMSSIEAPIIFIGTIVVQIFIDIFLIFS
;
A
#
# COMPACT_ATOMS: atom_id res chain seq x y z
N MET A 1 5.31 -13.94 -25.18
CA MET A 1 5.79 -14.87 -24.12
C MET A 1 4.82 -14.74 -22.94
N ASN A 2 4.22 -15.84 -22.47
CA ASN A 2 3.20 -15.76 -21.40
C ASN A 2 3.89 -15.52 -20.04
N PRO A 3 3.72 -14.37 -19.38
CA PRO A 3 4.41 -14.05 -18.14
C PRO A 3 4.02 -14.96 -16.97
N THR A 4 2.84 -15.61 -17.01
CA THR A 4 2.51 -16.64 -16.00
C THR A 4 3.39 -17.88 -16.11
N LYS A 5 3.79 -18.26 -17.33
CA LYS A 5 4.77 -19.33 -17.55
C LYS A 5 6.19 -18.89 -17.18
N LEU A 6 6.50 -17.59 -17.30
CA LEU A 6 7.80 -17.04 -16.89
C LEU A 6 7.94 -16.92 -15.37
N LEU A 7 6.82 -16.62 -14.69
CA LEU A 7 6.70 -16.49 -13.23
C LEU A 7 6.20 -17.79 -12.58
N SER A 8 6.27 -18.92 -13.28
CA SER A 8 6.01 -20.22 -12.68
C SER A 8 7.11 -20.54 -11.67
N THR A 9 6.82 -21.46 -10.75
CA THR A 9 7.79 -21.97 -9.76
C THR A 9 9.05 -22.57 -10.39
N ASP A 10 9.04 -22.81 -11.69
CA ASP A 10 10.14 -23.41 -12.45
C ASP A 10 11.29 -22.43 -12.68
N ASN A 11 11.07 -21.12 -12.43
CA ASN A 11 12.14 -20.12 -12.38
C ASN A 11 12.13 -19.37 -11.03
N PRO A 12 12.71 -19.96 -9.97
CA PRO A 12 12.57 -19.46 -8.60
C PRO A 12 13.19 -18.07 -8.40
N LEU A 13 14.23 -17.71 -9.15
CA LEU A 13 14.86 -16.39 -9.06
C LEU A 13 13.91 -15.29 -9.56
N VAL A 14 13.24 -15.52 -10.69
CA VAL A 14 12.29 -14.57 -11.27
C VAL A 14 11.05 -14.46 -10.38
N TYR A 15 10.59 -15.58 -9.81
CA TYR A 15 9.51 -15.60 -8.83
C TYR A 15 9.84 -14.76 -7.58
N ILE A 16 11.00 -15.00 -6.95
CA ILE A 16 11.43 -14.27 -5.75
C ILE A 16 11.62 -12.78 -6.08
N GLY A 17 12.27 -12.48 -7.21
CA GLY A 17 12.46 -11.11 -7.67
C GLY A 17 11.14 -10.36 -7.83
N PHE A 18 10.11 -11.02 -8.36
CA PHE A 18 8.78 -10.44 -8.47
C PHE A 18 8.11 -10.21 -7.11
N VAL A 19 8.14 -11.19 -6.20
CA VAL A 19 7.52 -11.08 -4.87
C VAL A 19 8.16 -9.96 -4.06
N VAL A 20 9.49 -9.83 -4.13
CA VAL A 20 10.27 -8.86 -3.34
C VAL A 20 10.34 -7.49 -4.01
N SER A 21 10.02 -7.35 -5.30
CA SER A 21 10.12 -6.09 -6.04
C SER A 21 9.49 -4.85 -5.37
N PRO A 22 8.38 -4.94 -4.58
CA PRO A 22 7.86 -3.78 -3.87
C PRO A 22 8.86 -3.12 -2.92
N VAL A 23 9.88 -3.84 -2.43
CA VAL A 23 10.91 -3.27 -1.54
C VAL A 23 11.80 -2.26 -2.25
N ILE A 24 11.98 -2.38 -3.58
CA ILE A 24 12.99 -1.64 -4.35
C ILE A 24 12.79 -0.14 -4.18
N GLY A 25 11.54 0.33 -4.24
CA GLY A 25 11.22 1.76 -4.06
C GLY A 25 11.63 2.32 -2.71
N TYR A 26 11.67 1.49 -1.67
CA TYR A 26 11.97 1.92 -0.29
C TYR A 26 13.42 1.72 0.12
N ILE A 27 14.26 1.08 -0.71
CA ILE A 27 15.67 0.82 -0.39
C ILE A 27 16.39 2.10 0.07
N PRO A 28 16.30 3.24 -0.65
CA PRO A 28 17.00 4.46 -0.24
C PRO A 28 16.59 4.94 1.16
N GLN A 29 15.30 4.84 1.50
CA GLN A 29 14.74 5.26 2.79
C GLN A 29 15.07 4.30 3.94
N ILE A 30 15.04 2.99 3.65
CA ILE A 30 15.42 1.97 4.63
C ILE A 30 16.90 2.11 4.98
N LEU A 31 17.76 2.34 3.99
CA LEU A 31 19.20 2.52 4.19
C LEU A 31 19.53 3.82 4.91
N SER A 32 18.89 4.93 4.55
CA SER A 32 19.06 6.22 5.24
C SER A 32 18.41 6.25 6.64
N ARG A 33 17.57 5.25 6.95
CA ARG A 33 16.69 5.21 8.14
C ARG A 33 15.77 6.44 8.26
N ASP A 34 15.48 7.06 7.12
CA ASP A 34 14.60 8.22 7.01
C ASP A 34 13.36 7.82 6.20
N ILE A 35 12.39 7.22 6.88
CA ILE A 35 11.14 6.78 6.27
C ILE A 35 10.25 8.00 6.06
N LEU A 36 10.15 8.43 4.81
CA LEU A 36 9.37 9.58 4.40
C LEU A 36 7.88 9.24 4.26
N LEU A 37 7.57 7.97 4.00
CA LEU A 37 6.18 7.52 3.85
C LEU A 37 5.41 7.61 5.18
N SER A 38 4.24 8.23 5.11
CA SER A 38 3.29 8.35 6.22
C SER A 38 2.88 6.97 6.78
N PRO A 39 2.86 6.78 8.12
CA PRO A 39 2.30 5.58 8.74
C PRO A 39 0.82 5.37 8.42
N LEU A 40 0.06 6.45 8.25
CA LEU A 40 -1.35 6.38 7.86
C LEU A 40 -1.50 5.84 6.44
N ILE A 41 -0.71 6.37 5.49
CA ILE A 41 -0.68 5.86 4.11
C ILE A 41 -0.28 4.38 4.07
N SER A 42 0.75 3.99 4.82
CA SER A 42 1.16 2.59 4.96
C SER A 42 0.04 1.70 5.53
N THR A 43 -0.76 2.21 6.47
CA THR A 43 -1.91 1.49 7.03
C THR A 43 -2.95 1.20 5.96
N PHE A 44 -3.27 2.18 5.11
CA PHE A 44 -4.22 1.96 4.03
C PHE A 44 -3.67 1.03 2.94
N PHE A 45 -2.36 1.08 2.64
CA PHE A 45 -1.73 0.08 1.76
C PHE A 45 -1.87 -1.34 2.33
N ILE A 46 -1.66 -1.53 3.63
CA ILE A 46 -1.88 -2.82 4.30
C ILE A 46 -3.34 -3.26 4.11
N MET A 47 -4.30 -2.38 4.39
CA MET A 47 -5.73 -2.68 4.24
C MET A 47 -6.09 -3.07 2.79
N SER A 48 -5.57 -2.35 1.80
CA SER A 48 -5.79 -2.68 0.38
C SER A 48 -5.22 -4.05 0.01
N ASN A 49 -4.00 -4.35 0.43
CA ASN A 49 -3.39 -5.66 0.16
C ASN A 49 -4.11 -6.79 0.90
N ILE A 50 -4.65 -6.55 2.10
CA ILE A 50 -5.51 -7.53 2.80
C ILE A 50 -6.75 -7.85 1.96
N LEU A 51 -7.46 -6.83 1.45
CA LEU A 51 -8.62 -7.03 0.59
C LEU A 51 -8.26 -7.86 -0.66
N LYS A 52 -7.10 -7.60 -1.26
CA LYS A 52 -6.59 -8.38 -2.40
C LYS A 52 -6.28 -9.82 -2.01
N VAL A 53 -5.68 -10.07 -0.85
CA VAL A 53 -5.45 -11.42 -0.32
C VAL A 53 -6.77 -12.19 -0.20
N PHE A 54 -7.81 -11.60 0.38
CA PHE A 54 -9.13 -12.23 0.50
C PHE A 54 -9.77 -12.52 -0.87
N HIS A 55 -9.78 -11.53 -1.77
CA HIS A 55 -10.32 -11.70 -3.12
C HIS A 55 -9.58 -12.79 -3.92
N TYR A 56 -8.25 -12.73 -3.95
CA TYR A 56 -7.42 -13.61 -4.77
C TYR A 56 -7.32 -15.04 -4.21
N SER A 57 -7.48 -15.22 -2.89
CA SER A 57 -7.56 -16.55 -2.29
C SER A 57 -8.84 -17.30 -2.68
N PHE A 58 -9.94 -16.56 -2.93
CA PHE A 58 -11.23 -17.14 -3.29
C PHE A 58 -11.34 -17.46 -4.78
N GLU A 59 -10.91 -16.54 -5.65
CA GLU A 59 -10.99 -16.67 -7.12
C GLU A 59 -9.88 -17.54 -7.74
N ARG A 60 -8.99 -18.14 -6.93
CA ARG A 60 -7.87 -19.00 -7.35
C ARG A 60 -6.96 -18.38 -8.42
N TYR A 61 -6.70 -17.07 -8.31
CA TYR A 61 -5.69 -16.40 -9.13
C TYR A 61 -4.26 -16.89 -8.80
N SER A 62 -3.29 -16.46 -9.60
CA SER A 62 -1.91 -16.95 -9.50
C SER A 62 -1.28 -16.74 -8.12
N ARG A 63 -0.62 -17.79 -7.60
CA ARG A 63 0.04 -17.82 -6.29
C ARG A 63 1.09 -16.71 -6.10
N PHE A 64 1.77 -16.30 -7.17
CA PHE A 64 2.77 -15.22 -7.08
C PHE A 64 2.16 -13.87 -6.71
N LEU A 65 0.93 -13.57 -7.15
CA LEU A 65 0.24 -12.32 -6.79
C LEU A 65 -0.10 -12.31 -5.30
N LEU A 66 -0.61 -13.44 -4.80
CA LEU A 66 -0.90 -13.60 -3.38
C LEU A 66 0.35 -13.42 -2.53
N ALA A 67 1.46 -14.05 -2.92
CA ALA A 67 2.74 -13.92 -2.24
C ALA A 67 3.25 -12.46 -2.22
N GLN A 68 3.12 -11.74 -3.33
CA GLN A 68 3.50 -10.33 -3.41
C GLN A 68 2.64 -9.45 -2.50
N TYR A 69 1.32 -9.68 -2.43
CA TYR A 69 0.44 -8.91 -1.52
C TYR A 69 0.74 -9.18 -0.05
N VAL A 70 1.00 -10.43 0.32
CA VAL A 70 1.46 -10.79 1.67
C VAL A 70 2.80 -10.12 1.98
N PHE A 71 3.75 -10.17 1.05
CA PHE A 71 5.04 -9.49 1.21
C PHE A 71 4.87 -7.97 1.38
N ALA A 72 4.01 -7.33 0.58
CA ALA A 72 3.72 -5.91 0.71
C ALA A 72 3.15 -5.54 2.10
N ILE A 73 2.25 -6.36 2.65
CA ILE A 73 1.74 -6.18 4.03
C ILE A 73 2.89 -6.19 5.03
N LEU A 74 3.78 -7.20 4.94
CA LEU A 74 4.93 -7.32 5.84
C LEU A 74 5.90 -6.16 5.70
N LEU A 75 6.17 -5.73 4.47
CA LEU A 75 7.01 -4.57 4.17
C LEU A 75 6.46 -3.30 4.81
N HIS A 76 5.17 -3.00 4.65
CA HIS A 76 4.58 -1.79 5.26
C HIS A 76 4.52 -1.87 6.78
N MET A 77 4.27 -3.04 7.37
CA MET A 77 4.37 -3.24 8.82
C MET A 77 5.80 -2.98 9.33
N PHE A 78 6.81 -3.43 8.58
CA PHE A 78 8.21 -3.17 8.86
C PHE A 78 8.52 -1.67 8.76
N LEU A 79 8.13 -0.99 7.67
CA LEU A 79 8.33 0.44 7.47
C LEU A 79 7.72 1.26 8.62
N ILE A 80 6.49 0.96 9.05
CA ILE A 80 5.85 1.61 10.21
C ILE A 80 6.65 1.38 11.49
N THR A 81 7.24 0.20 11.66
CA THR A 81 7.99 -0.15 12.87
C THR A 81 9.30 0.64 12.98
N ILE A 82 9.97 0.88 11.86
CA ILE A 82 11.23 1.63 11.81
C ILE A 82 11.03 3.14 11.58
N ASN A 83 9.80 3.58 11.28
CA ASN A 83 9.47 4.99 11.11
C ASN A 83 9.62 5.75 12.44
N LYS A 84 10.48 6.78 12.43
CA LYS A 84 10.76 7.65 13.59
C LYS A 84 10.19 9.06 13.41
N ARG A 85 9.57 9.35 12.27
CA ARG A 85 9.08 10.68 11.91
C ARG A 85 7.90 11.06 12.83
N PRO A 86 7.86 12.29 13.35
CA PRO A 86 6.71 12.75 14.10
C PRO A 86 5.49 12.84 13.17
N LEU A 87 4.35 12.35 13.64
CA LEU A 87 3.09 12.42 12.91
C LEU A 87 2.67 13.88 12.70
N SER A 88 2.08 14.16 11.54
CA SER A 88 1.30 15.37 11.31
C SER A 88 0.06 15.40 12.22
N THR A 89 -0.49 16.60 12.42
CA THR A 89 -1.72 16.79 13.23
C THR A 89 -2.88 15.97 12.66
N TYR A 90 -2.97 15.87 11.33
CA TYR A 90 -3.98 15.08 10.64
C TYR A 90 -3.82 13.58 10.92
N GLU A 91 -2.62 13.04 10.74
CA GLU A 91 -2.35 11.62 11.01
C GLU A 91 -2.57 11.27 12.48
N ALA A 92 -2.11 12.13 13.41
CA ALA A 92 -2.31 11.93 14.84
C ALA A 92 -3.80 11.94 15.22
N ARG A 93 -4.62 12.76 14.55
CA ARG A 93 -6.08 12.78 14.78
C ARG A 93 -6.74 11.47 14.31
N ILE A 94 -6.33 10.92 13.17
CA ILE A 94 -6.91 9.69 12.63
C ILE A 94 -6.42 8.46 13.41
N LEU A 95 -5.10 8.33 13.60
CA LEU A 95 -4.49 7.20 14.30
C LEU A 95 -4.72 7.23 15.81
N GLY A 96 -5.03 8.41 16.37
CA GLY A 96 -5.41 8.61 17.76
C GLY A 96 -6.92 8.77 17.97
N ASN A 97 -7.76 8.31 17.03
CA ASN A 97 -9.22 8.48 17.13
C ASN A 97 -9.79 7.80 18.39
N ARG A 98 -11.06 8.06 18.70
CA ARG A 98 -11.74 7.52 19.89
C ARG A 98 -11.64 5.99 20.02
N THR A 99 -11.73 5.28 18.89
CA THR A 99 -11.70 3.80 18.82
C THR A 99 -10.32 3.23 19.15
N THR A 100 -9.25 3.91 18.72
CA THR A 100 -7.86 3.46 18.88
C THR A 100 -7.13 4.16 20.02
N LYS A 101 -7.75 5.15 20.67
CA LYS A 101 -7.15 6.01 21.71
C LYS A 101 -6.40 5.25 22.79
N LEU A 102 -6.92 4.13 23.26
CA LEU A 102 -6.28 3.31 24.29
C LEU A 102 -4.98 2.68 23.77
N LEU A 103 -5.01 2.11 22.56
CA LEU A 103 -3.83 1.53 21.91
C LEU A 103 -2.81 2.60 21.56
N TYR A 104 -3.25 3.75 21.04
CA TYR A 104 -2.40 4.90 20.75
C TYR A 104 -1.67 5.38 21.99
N ARG A 105 -2.37 5.50 23.13
CA ARG A 105 -1.76 5.93 24.40
C ARG A 105 -0.74 4.95 24.94
N LYS A 106 -1.00 3.65 24.85
CA LYS A 106 -0.14 2.61 25.45
C LYS A 106 1.05 2.21 24.56
N TYR A 107 0.83 2.12 23.26
CA TYR A 107 1.78 1.55 22.29
C TYR A 107 2.10 2.49 21.12
N GLY A 108 1.61 3.73 21.17
CA GLY A 108 1.82 4.72 20.13
C GLY A 108 1.17 4.35 18.79
N VAL A 109 1.77 4.87 17.72
CA VAL A 109 1.35 4.65 16.33
C VAL A 109 1.23 3.16 15.99
N LYS A 110 2.23 2.36 16.39
CA LYS A 110 2.30 0.93 16.06
C LYS A 110 1.09 0.17 16.60
N GLY A 111 0.71 0.46 17.85
CA GLY A 111 -0.47 -0.14 18.46
C GLY A 111 -1.78 0.25 17.78
N SER A 112 -1.93 1.52 17.41
CA SER A 112 -3.11 1.98 16.67
C SER A 112 -3.24 1.31 15.32
N VAL A 113 -2.14 1.24 14.54
CA VAL A 113 -2.13 0.57 13.23
C VAL A 113 -2.52 -0.90 13.39
N PHE A 114 -1.88 -1.63 14.31
CA PHE A 114 -2.20 -3.03 14.56
C PHE A 114 -3.67 -3.21 14.95
N GLY A 115 -4.20 -2.34 15.83
CA GLY A 115 -5.62 -2.36 16.21
C GLY A 115 -6.56 -2.14 15.04
N ILE A 116 -6.29 -1.14 14.19
CA ILE A 116 -7.08 -0.85 12.98
C ILE A 116 -7.06 -2.06 12.04
N VAL A 117 -5.88 -2.64 11.78
CA VAL A 117 -5.72 -3.79 10.89
C VAL A 117 -6.47 -5.00 11.43
N CYS A 118 -6.37 -5.33 12.72
CA CYS A 118 -7.11 -6.44 13.31
C CYS A 118 -8.63 -6.25 13.23
N ILE A 119 -9.12 -5.05 13.56
CA ILE A 119 -10.54 -4.71 13.44
C ILE A 119 -11.01 -4.83 11.99
N PHE A 120 -10.20 -4.34 11.04
CA PHE A 120 -10.51 -4.39 9.62
C PHE A 120 -10.57 -5.84 9.09
N VAL A 121 -9.60 -6.68 9.44
CA VAL A 121 -9.60 -8.11 9.09
C VAL A 121 -10.83 -8.80 9.68
N PHE A 122 -11.20 -8.50 10.92
CA PHE A 122 -12.41 -9.04 11.55
C PHE A 122 -13.67 -8.66 10.77
N PHE A 123 -13.82 -7.40 10.37
CA PHE A 123 -14.96 -6.95 9.57
C PHE A 123 -15.01 -7.59 8.18
N ILE A 124 -13.87 -7.77 7.51
CA ILE A 124 -13.82 -8.47 6.21
C ILE A 124 -14.28 -9.93 6.37
N ASN A 125 -13.79 -10.64 7.39
CA ASN A 125 -14.19 -12.02 7.63
C ASN A 125 -15.69 -12.11 7.96
N LEU A 126 -16.21 -11.22 8.80
CA LEU A 126 -17.63 -11.17 9.13
C LEU A 126 -18.47 -10.91 7.86
N TYR A 127 -18.04 -9.96 7.03
CA TYR A 127 -18.69 -9.68 5.75
C TYR A 127 -18.69 -10.90 4.83
N GLY A 128 -17.53 -11.54 4.64
CA GLY A 128 -17.42 -12.74 3.81
C GLY A 128 -18.25 -13.91 4.34
N ALA A 129 -18.34 -14.10 5.65
CA ALA A 129 -19.19 -15.10 6.27
C ALA A 129 -20.69 -14.82 6.06
N LEU A 130 -21.10 -13.54 6.09
CA LEU A 130 -22.49 -13.14 5.88
C LEU A 130 -22.95 -13.29 4.42
N TYR A 131 -22.09 -12.94 3.45
CA TYR A 131 -22.44 -12.94 2.02
C TYR A 131 -21.98 -14.19 1.27
N GLY A 132 -21.14 -15.04 1.88
CA GLY A 132 -20.60 -16.26 1.27
C GLY A 132 -19.60 -16.02 0.13
N THR A 133 -19.14 -14.78 -0.07
CA THR A 133 -18.24 -14.39 -1.15
C THR A 133 -17.29 -13.27 -0.72
N TYR A 134 -16.10 -13.23 -1.35
CA TYR A 134 -15.12 -12.15 -1.21
C TYR A 134 -14.92 -11.36 -2.52
N GLU A 135 -15.79 -11.53 -3.53
CA GLU A 135 -15.68 -10.82 -4.82
C GLU A 135 -15.62 -9.30 -4.63
N HIS A 136 -16.46 -8.77 -3.74
CA HIS A 136 -16.53 -7.34 -3.43
C HIS A 136 -15.21 -6.78 -2.88
N CYS A 137 -14.35 -7.61 -2.26
CA CYS A 137 -13.05 -7.17 -1.77
C CYS A 137 -12.15 -6.67 -2.90
N GLY A 138 -12.25 -7.23 -4.11
CA GLY A 138 -11.52 -6.75 -5.28
C GLY A 138 -11.90 -5.30 -5.64
N ARG A 139 -13.20 -5.01 -5.70
CA ARG A 139 -13.72 -3.67 -6.00
C ARG A 139 -13.37 -2.67 -4.89
N PHE A 140 -13.55 -3.06 -3.63
CA PHE A 140 -13.17 -2.22 -2.49
C PHE A 140 -11.66 -1.95 -2.44
N SER A 141 -10.82 -2.94 -2.77
CA SER A 141 -9.36 -2.73 -2.81
C SER A 141 -8.99 -1.67 -3.84
N SER A 142 -9.62 -1.71 -5.03
CA SER A 142 -9.37 -0.75 -6.10
C SER A 142 -9.80 0.67 -5.71
N ALA A 143 -10.99 0.82 -5.10
CA ALA A 143 -11.46 2.10 -4.59
C ALA A 143 -10.55 2.64 -3.47
N LEU A 144 -10.06 1.76 -2.59
CA LEU A 144 -9.15 2.12 -1.52
C LEU A 144 -7.81 2.60 -2.07
N GLU A 145 -7.22 1.93 -3.07
CA GLU A 145 -5.95 2.39 -3.70
C GLU A 145 -6.07 3.80 -4.27
N ILE A 146 -7.13 4.08 -5.02
CA ILE A 146 -7.37 5.44 -5.55
C ILE A 146 -7.48 6.45 -4.41
N THR A 147 -8.22 6.10 -3.35
CA THR A 147 -8.38 6.97 -2.17
C THR A 147 -7.04 7.23 -1.48
N VAL A 148 -6.18 6.23 -1.38
CA VAL A 148 -4.84 6.35 -0.80
C VAL A 148 -3.96 7.28 -1.61
N ASN A 149 -3.96 7.13 -2.94
CA ASN A 149 -3.15 7.96 -3.81
C ASN A 149 -3.62 9.43 -3.77
N LEU A 150 -4.93 9.67 -3.72
CA LEU A 150 -5.48 11.01 -3.51
C LEU A 150 -5.11 11.58 -2.14
N LEU A 151 -5.18 10.78 -1.08
CA LEU A 151 -4.80 11.20 0.26
C LEU A 151 -3.31 11.55 0.33
N GLN A 152 -2.46 10.76 -0.34
CA GLN A 152 -1.02 11.01 -0.43
C GLN A 152 -0.74 12.36 -1.11
N LEU A 153 -1.42 12.65 -2.21
CA LEU A 153 -1.35 13.95 -2.89
C LEU A 153 -1.79 15.11 -1.98
N MET A 154 -2.87 14.94 -1.22
CA MET A 154 -3.33 15.95 -0.27
C MET A 154 -2.30 16.21 0.83
N LEU A 155 -1.72 15.15 1.40
CA LEU A 155 -0.69 15.25 2.45
C LEU A 155 0.57 15.95 1.93
N GLU A 156 1.08 15.60 0.75
CA GLU A 156 2.25 16.28 0.17
C GLU A 156 1.98 17.77 -0.08
N ARG A 157 0.78 18.11 -0.57
CA ARG A 157 0.40 19.51 -0.79
C ARG A 157 0.30 20.31 0.51
N GLU A 158 -0.24 19.71 1.57
CA GLU A 158 -0.33 20.34 2.89
C GLU A 158 1.06 20.53 3.52
N GLU A 159 1.98 19.58 3.33
CA GLU A 159 3.36 19.69 3.79
C GLU A 159 4.15 20.80 3.07
N ARG A 160 3.80 21.15 1.84
CA ARG A 160 4.45 22.24 1.06
C ARG A 160 3.90 23.63 1.35
N ASN A 161 2.79 23.76 2.07
CA ASN A 161 2.12 25.05 2.29
C ASN A 161 2.99 25.98 3.18
N PRO A 162 3.27 27.25 2.77
CA PRO A 162 4.21 28.14 3.48
C PRO A 162 3.88 28.38 4.96
N GLU A 163 2.61 28.35 5.34
CA GLU A 163 2.19 28.53 6.74
C GLU A 163 2.69 27.41 7.67
N ASN A 164 2.98 26.22 7.13
CA ASN A 164 3.55 25.08 7.85
C ASN A 164 5.09 25.06 7.89
N GLN A 165 5.78 26.01 7.22
CA GLN A 165 7.25 26.07 7.12
C GLN A 165 7.99 26.41 8.43
N LYS A 166 7.28 26.58 9.55
CA LYS A 166 7.91 26.62 10.88
C LYS A 166 8.52 25.27 11.29
N ARG A 167 8.24 24.19 10.55
CA ARG A 167 8.87 22.87 10.68
C ARG A 167 9.88 22.70 9.56
N GLU A 168 11.04 22.10 9.86
CA GLU A 168 12.14 21.87 8.91
C GLU A 168 11.64 21.34 7.55
N PRO A 169 12.23 21.80 6.43
CA PRO A 169 11.81 21.40 5.09
C PRO A 169 11.93 19.89 4.93
N LYS A 170 10.77 19.23 4.82
CA LYS A 170 10.66 17.78 4.64
C LYS A 170 11.00 17.43 3.19
N ARG A 171 11.96 16.52 3.00
CA ARG A 171 12.28 15.94 1.68
C ARG A 171 11.06 15.15 1.17
N SER A 172 10.66 15.37 -0.09
CA SER A 172 9.65 14.54 -0.76
C SER A 172 10.27 13.24 -1.27
N PRO A 173 9.60 12.08 -1.10
CA PRO A 173 10.11 10.76 -1.50
C PRO A 173 9.98 10.49 -3.00
N LYS A 174 10.47 11.39 -3.85
CA LYS A 174 10.35 11.29 -5.32
C LYS A 174 10.93 9.98 -5.87
N GLU A 175 11.96 9.45 -5.23
CA GLU A 175 12.55 8.15 -5.60
C GLU A 175 11.59 6.97 -5.46
N VAL A 176 10.69 7.03 -4.46
CA VAL A 176 9.68 5.99 -4.24
C VAL A 176 8.64 6.03 -5.36
N TYR A 177 8.15 7.23 -5.68
CA TYR A 177 7.15 7.42 -6.73
C TYR A 177 7.66 6.99 -8.10
N PHE A 178 8.92 7.29 -8.41
CA PHE A 178 9.54 6.82 -9.64
C PHE A 178 9.57 5.28 -9.71
N CYS A 179 9.98 4.63 -8.61
CA CYS A 179 9.98 3.17 -8.54
C CYS A 179 8.57 2.58 -8.64
N TRP A 180 7.55 3.24 -8.08
CA TRP A 180 6.16 2.81 -8.20
C TRP A 180 5.65 2.92 -9.63
N VAL A 181 5.92 4.00 -10.35
CA VAL A 181 5.56 4.13 -11.77
C VAL A 181 6.14 2.97 -12.59
N VAL A 182 7.42 2.64 -12.40
CA VAL A 182 8.05 1.51 -13.09
C VAL A 182 7.39 0.19 -12.71
N GLY A 183 7.14 -0.02 -11.41
CA GLY A 183 6.44 -1.21 -10.91
C GLY A 183 5.02 -1.37 -11.47
N ASP A 184 4.28 -0.27 -11.58
CA ASP A 184 2.92 -0.23 -12.08
C ASP A 184 2.85 -0.48 -13.58
N MET A 185 3.83 0.00 -14.37
CA MET A 185 3.95 -0.38 -15.79
C MET A 185 4.16 -1.88 -15.96
N ILE A 186 5.02 -2.49 -15.13
CA ILE A 186 5.24 -3.95 -15.13
C ILE A 186 3.96 -4.70 -14.73
N LYS A 187 3.24 -4.18 -13.73
CA LYS A 187 2.00 -4.76 -13.23
C LYS A 187 0.87 -4.70 -14.26
N ILE A 188 0.74 -3.61 -15.03
CA ILE A 188 -0.19 -3.52 -16.17
C ILE A 188 0.13 -4.61 -17.18
N TRP A 189 1.39 -4.71 -17.61
CA TRP A 189 1.81 -5.74 -18.57
C TRP A 189 1.48 -7.16 -18.10
N LEU A 190 1.69 -7.44 -16.82
CA LEU A 190 1.37 -8.72 -16.19
C LEU A 190 -0.15 -8.97 -16.12
N MET A 191 -0.93 -7.98 -15.68
CA MET A 191 -2.39 -8.06 -15.55
C MET A 191 -3.08 -8.23 -16.90
N SER A 192 -2.61 -7.54 -17.93
CA SER A 192 -3.09 -7.71 -19.31
C SER A 192 -2.85 -9.12 -19.84
N SER A 193 -1.80 -9.80 -19.36
CA SER A 193 -1.46 -11.15 -19.82
C SER A 193 -2.20 -12.27 -19.10
N ILE A 194 -2.86 -11.97 -17.97
CA ILE A 194 -3.67 -12.93 -17.19
C ILE A 194 -5.17 -12.65 -17.32
N GLU A 195 -5.55 -11.79 -18.26
CA GLU A 195 -6.94 -11.38 -18.48
C GLU A 195 -7.62 -10.86 -17.20
N ALA A 196 -6.85 -10.14 -16.36
CA ALA A 196 -7.38 -9.57 -15.14
C ALA A 196 -8.51 -8.56 -15.47
N PRO A 197 -9.53 -8.43 -14.60
CA PRO A 197 -10.61 -7.47 -14.81
C PRO A 197 -10.10 -6.05 -15.11
N ILE A 198 -10.66 -5.42 -16.15
CA ILE A 198 -10.26 -4.09 -16.66
C ILE A 198 -10.23 -3.03 -15.54
N ILE A 199 -11.10 -3.16 -14.53
CA ILE A 199 -11.18 -2.26 -13.38
C ILE A 199 -9.82 -2.16 -12.68
N PHE A 200 -9.09 -3.27 -12.49
CA PHE A 200 -7.79 -3.26 -11.83
C PHE A 200 -6.73 -2.53 -12.67
N ILE A 201 -6.75 -2.72 -14.00
CA ILE A 201 -5.86 -2.02 -14.92
C ILE A 201 -6.14 -0.51 -14.88
N GLY A 202 -7.42 -0.12 -14.90
CA GLY A 202 -7.83 1.28 -14.80
C GLY A 202 -7.33 1.96 -13.51
N THR A 203 -7.41 1.26 -12.37
CA THR A 203 -6.88 1.78 -11.09
C THR A 203 -5.37 2.00 -11.15
N ILE A 204 -4.60 1.09 -11.74
CA ILE A 204 -3.15 1.24 -11.88
C ILE A 204 -2.80 2.42 -12.79
N VAL A 205 -3.55 2.63 -13.87
CA VAL A 205 -3.36 3.79 -14.75
C VAL A 205 -3.56 5.11 -14.00
N VAL A 206 -4.64 5.22 -13.21
CA VAL A 206 -4.88 6.40 -12.36
C VAL A 206 -3.73 6.61 -11.36
N GLN A 207 -3.20 5.53 -10.78
CA GLN A 207 -2.07 5.60 -9.87
C GLN A 207 -0.80 6.13 -10.56
N ILE A 208 -0.47 5.64 -11.75
CA ILE A 208 0.67 6.15 -12.55
C ILE A 208 0.54 7.66 -12.78
N PHE A 209 -0.65 8.16 -13.13
CA PHE A 209 -0.86 9.60 -13.30
C PHE A 209 -0.60 10.39 -12.01
N ILE A 210 -1.08 9.89 -10.87
CA ILE A 210 -0.86 10.54 -9.57
C ILE A 210 0.63 10.52 -9.21
N ASP A 211 1.32 9.39 -9.34
CA ASP A 211 2.73 9.28 -9.00
C ASP A 211 3.61 10.16 -9.90
N ILE A 212 3.32 10.22 -11.20
CA ILE A 212 3.96 11.17 -12.13
C ILE A 212 3.75 12.61 -11.65
N PHE A 213 2.52 12.98 -11.26
CA PHE A 213 2.24 14.30 -10.75
C PHE A 213 3.05 14.61 -9.48
N LEU A 214 3.16 13.67 -8.54
CA LEU A 214 3.94 13.85 -7.31
C LEU A 214 5.44 14.04 -7.61
N ILE A 215 5.98 13.32 -8.59
CA ILE A 215 7.39 13.48 -9.04
C ILE A 215 7.66 14.89 -9.58
N PHE A 216 6.78 15.40 -10.42
CA PHE A 216 6.98 16.69 -11.11
C PHE A 216 6.52 17.91 -10.32
N SER A 217 5.63 17.73 -9.33
CA SER A 217 5.29 18.79 -8.39
C SER A 217 6.50 19.15 -7.52
#